data_AF-A0A0R3KGK2-F1
#
_entry.id   AF-A0A0R3KGK2-F1
#
_cell.length_a   1.000
_cell.length_b   1.000
_cell.length_c   1.000
_cell.angle_alpha   90.00
_cell.angle_beta   90.00
_cell.angle_gamma   90.00
#
_symmetry.space_group_name_H-M   'P 1'
#
loop_
_entity.id
_entity.type
_entity.pdbx_description
1 polymer ?
#
loop_
_entity_poly.entity_id
_entity_poly.type
_entity_poly.pdbx_seq_one_letter_code
_entity_poly.pdbx_strand_id
1 'polypeptide(L)'
;MVWLPIRGGQQMRYLGSLALIGSVLAANVAYSAETGRIKRPSPDASELERVASETAMNDSLLQKGDIVVTHRGFFVFRGVGPDGYTYEFSTIPNPITGGRAAR
;
A
#
# COMPACT_ATOMS: atom_id res chain seq x y z
N MET A 1 -49.12 49.86 -9.87
CA MET A 1 -48.94 49.05 -8.64
C MET A 1 -48.97 47.59 -9.08
N VAL A 2 -47.80 46.95 -9.23
CA VAL A 2 -47.67 45.60 -9.79
C VAL A 2 -47.49 44.62 -8.62
N TRP A 3 -48.32 43.59 -8.55
CA TRP A 3 -48.30 42.54 -7.54
C TRP A 3 -47.57 41.31 -8.11
N LEU A 4 -46.51 40.84 -7.44
CA LEU A 4 -45.75 39.63 -7.78
C LEU A 4 -46.10 38.51 -6.80
N PRO A 5 -46.53 37.31 -7.25
CA PRO A 5 -46.74 36.18 -6.36
C PRO A 5 -45.42 35.54 -5.92
N ILE A 6 -45.30 35.34 -4.62
CA ILE A 6 -44.19 34.70 -3.92
C ILE A 6 -44.15 33.20 -4.28
N ARG A 7 -43.06 32.76 -4.95
CA ARG A 7 -42.75 31.33 -5.19
C ARG A 7 -42.31 30.65 -3.88
N GLY A 8 -43.27 30.26 -3.04
CA GLY A 8 -43.02 29.56 -1.77
C GLY A 8 -42.86 28.03 -1.84
N GLY A 9 -42.78 27.42 -3.03
CA GLY A 9 -42.87 25.96 -3.19
C GLY A 9 -41.56 25.19 -3.40
N GLN A 10 -40.44 25.86 -3.72
CA GLN A 10 -39.20 25.16 -4.09
C GLN A 10 -38.22 24.96 -2.92
N GLN A 11 -38.25 25.83 -1.90
CA GLN A 11 -37.27 25.83 -0.80
C GLN A 11 -37.39 24.62 0.13
N MET A 12 -38.61 24.09 0.36
CA MET A 12 -38.80 22.92 1.25
C MET A 12 -38.30 21.59 0.66
N ARG A 13 -38.19 21.46 -0.67
CA ARG A 13 -37.78 20.21 -1.31
C ARG A 13 -36.28 19.97 -1.22
N TYR A 14 -35.48 21.03 -1.12
CA TYR A 14 -34.02 20.94 -1.01
C TYR A 14 -33.54 20.71 0.43
N LEU A 15 -34.32 21.16 1.42
CA LEU A 15 -34.01 20.92 2.84
C LEU A 15 -34.22 19.44 3.22
N GLY A 16 -35.24 18.79 2.66
CA GLY A 16 -35.47 17.35 2.89
C GLY A 16 -34.43 16.44 2.24
N SER A 17 -33.89 16.81 1.07
CA SER A 17 -32.89 16.01 0.37
C SER A 17 -31.50 16.09 1.01
N LEU A 18 -31.11 17.23 1.59
CA LEU A 18 -29.87 17.37 2.36
C LEU A 18 -29.87 16.53 3.64
N ALA A 19 -31.01 16.45 4.33
CA ALA A 19 -31.15 15.64 5.54
C ALA A 19 -30.98 14.12 5.27
N LEU A 20 -31.48 13.63 4.14
CA LEU A 20 -31.33 12.23 3.74
C LEU A 20 -29.88 11.85 3.39
N ILE A 21 -29.14 12.73 2.70
CA ILE A 21 -27.73 12.48 2.36
C ILE A 21 -26.85 12.45 3.62
N GLY A 22 -27.11 13.34 4.58
CA GLY A 22 -26.40 13.33 5.88
C GLY A 22 -26.62 12.04 6.66
N SER A 23 -27.82 11.47 6.63
CA SER A 23 -28.14 10.22 7.34
C SER A 23 -27.46 8.99 6.73
N VAL A 24 -27.22 8.97 5.42
CA VAL A 24 -26.51 7.85 4.74
C VAL A 24 -25.00 7.91 4.99
N LEU A 25 -24.41 9.10 5.12
CA LEU A 25 -23.00 9.24 5.51
C LEU A 25 -22.76 8.82 6.98
N ALA A 26 -23.68 9.15 7.89
CA ALA A 26 -23.54 8.81 9.31
C ALA A 26 -23.61 7.30 9.60
N ALA A 27 -24.38 6.55 8.81
CA ALA A 27 -24.53 5.09 8.99
C ALA A 27 -23.27 4.29 8.63
N ASN A 28 -22.41 4.79 7.72
CA ASN A 28 -21.20 4.07 7.29
C ASN A 28 -20.02 4.23 8.28
N VAL A 29 -20.01 5.29 9.10
CA VAL A 29 -18.93 5.55 10.07
C VAL A 29 -19.00 4.62 11.29
N ALA A 30 -20.18 4.07 11.60
CA ALA A 30 -20.39 3.26 12.81
C ALA A 30 -19.98 1.77 12.65
N TYR A 31 -19.74 1.27 11.43
CA TYR A 31 -19.39 -0.14 11.19
C TYR A 31 -17.88 -0.42 11.20
N SER A 32 -17.09 0.41 11.91
CA SER A 32 -15.64 0.25 11.96
C SER A 32 -15.07 0.67 13.31
N ALA A 33 -15.35 -0.11 14.37
CA ALA A 33 -14.58 0.02 15.62
C ALA A 33 -14.65 -1.20 16.57
N GLU A 34 -15.03 -2.39 16.11
CA GLU A 34 -14.97 -3.60 16.94
C GLU A 34 -14.27 -4.76 16.25
N THR A 35 -13.07 -4.50 15.72
CA THR A 35 -12.12 -5.58 15.46
C THR A 35 -11.40 -5.89 16.77
N GLY A 36 -11.94 -6.84 17.54
CA GLY A 36 -11.22 -7.44 18.64
C GLY A 36 -9.79 -7.76 18.19
N ARG A 37 -8.79 -7.26 18.92
CA ARG A 37 -7.37 -7.36 18.56
C ARG A 37 -7.04 -8.84 18.33
N ILE A 38 -7.01 -9.28 17.08
CA ILE A 38 -6.66 -10.65 16.72
C ILE A 38 -5.23 -10.82 17.20
N LYS A 39 -5.04 -11.58 18.29
CA LYS A 39 -3.73 -12.03 18.74
C LYS A 39 -3.24 -13.04 17.71
N ARG A 40 -2.79 -12.55 16.56
CA ARG A 40 -2.03 -13.37 15.62
C ARG A 40 -0.80 -13.83 16.39
N PRO A 41 -0.49 -15.15 16.39
CA PRO A 41 0.77 -15.62 16.96
C PRO A 41 1.89 -14.80 16.32
N SER A 42 2.88 -14.40 17.13
CA SER A 42 4.06 -13.72 16.62
C SER A 42 4.63 -14.55 15.46
N PRO A 43 4.89 -13.93 14.29
CA PRO A 43 5.50 -14.66 13.18
C PRO A 43 6.78 -15.33 13.65
N ASP A 44 6.98 -16.57 13.23
CA ASP A 44 8.21 -17.29 13.50
C ASP A 44 9.41 -16.55 12.86
N ALA A 45 10.61 -16.76 13.38
CA ALA A 45 11.82 -16.06 12.88
C ALA A 45 12.02 -16.29 11.37
N SER A 46 11.75 -17.51 10.89
CA SER A 46 11.81 -17.86 9.47
C SER A 46 10.83 -17.05 8.61
N GLU A 47 9.64 -16.77 9.14
CA GLU A 47 8.61 -15.97 8.47
C GLU A 47 9.00 -14.49 8.44
N LEU A 48 9.64 -13.98 9.50
CA LEU A 48 10.17 -12.62 9.53
C LEU A 48 11.26 -12.42 8.47
N GLU A 49 12.18 -13.37 8.33
CA GLU A 49 13.23 -13.32 7.30
C GLU A 49 12.65 -13.35 5.88
N ARG A 50 11.59 -14.15 5.67
CA ARG A 50 10.87 -14.22 4.41
C ARG A 50 10.22 -12.88 4.07
N VAL A 51 9.48 -12.29 5.00
CA VAL A 51 8.81 -10.98 4.83
C VAL A 51 9.81 -9.85 4.63
N ALA A 52 10.92 -9.85 5.38
CA ALA A 52 11.98 -8.86 5.21
C ALA A 52 12.60 -8.95 3.81
N SER A 53 12.81 -10.18 3.31
CA SER A 53 13.31 -10.39 1.96
C SER A 53 12.32 -9.92 0.90
N GLU A 54 11.03 -10.21 1.05
CA GLU A 54 9.99 -9.72 0.15
C GLU A 54 9.93 -8.19 0.14
N THR A 55 10.06 -7.57 1.30
CA THR A 55 10.09 -6.11 1.42
C THR A 55 11.30 -5.54 0.68
N ALA A 56 12.49 -6.11 0.90
CA ALA A 56 13.72 -5.65 0.26
C ALA A 56 13.72 -5.86 -1.26
N MET A 57 13.13 -6.94 -1.77
CA MET A 57 13.04 -7.21 -3.21
C MET A 57 11.97 -6.38 -3.93
N ASN A 58 11.04 -5.75 -3.21
CA ASN A 58 9.98 -4.91 -3.78
C ASN A 58 10.14 -3.42 -3.40
N ASP A 59 11.34 -3.01 -2.99
CA ASP A 59 11.62 -1.62 -2.67
C ASP A 59 11.75 -0.78 -3.95
N SER A 60 10.92 0.25 -4.07
CA SER A 60 10.91 1.18 -5.21
C SER A 60 12.15 2.06 -5.32
N LEU A 61 12.97 2.12 -4.26
CA LEU A 61 14.20 2.90 -4.22
C LEU A 61 15.42 2.15 -4.79
N LEU A 62 15.26 0.87 -5.16
CA LEU A 62 16.34 0.07 -5.73
C LEU A 62 16.90 0.68 -7.01
N GLN A 63 18.22 0.77 -7.09
CA GLN A 63 18.96 1.21 -8.27
C GLN A 63 19.70 0.05 -8.92
N LYS A 64 19.81 0.08 -10.25
CA LYS A 64 20.48 -0.97 -11.01
C LYS A 64 21.91 -1.15 -10.49
N GLY A 65 22.25 -2.38 -10.10
CA GLY A 65 23.54 -2.74 -9.50
C GLY A 65 23.48 -2.92 -7.98
N ASP A 66 22.40 -2.52 -7.32
CA ASP A 66 22.21 -2.75 -5.89
C ASP A 66 22.15 -4.24 -5.58
N ILE A 67 22.74 -4.61 -4.44
CA ILE A 67 22.74 -5.97 -3.93
C ILE A 67 21.69 -6.09 -2.84
N VAL A 68 20.74 -6.99 -3.04
CA VAL A 68 19.70 -7.33 -2.07
C VAL A 68 20.08 -8.63 -1.38
N VAL A 69 20.16 -8.57 -0.04
CA VAL A 69 20.39 -9.74 0.81
C VAL A 69 19.04 -10.32 1.22
N THR A 70 18.85 -11.60 0.97
CA THR A 70 17.59 -12.30 1.27
C THR A 70 17.86 -13.61 2.01
N HIS A 71 16.81 -14.19 2.59
CA HIS A 71 16.85 -15.55 3.17
C HIS A 71 17.25 -16.64 2.15
N ARG A 72 17.17 -16.36 0.84
CA ARG A 72 17.53 -17.30 -0.24
C ARG A 72 18.94 -17.09 -0.79
N GLY A 73 19.64 -16.04 -0.32
CA GLY A 73 20.96 -15.66 -0.82
C GLY A 73 21.01 -14.22 -1.34
N PHE A 74 21.95 -13.98 -2.25
CA PHE A 74 22.31 -12.65 -2.72
C PHE A 74 21.86 -12.45 -4.15
N PHE A 75 21.25 -11.30 -4.40
CA PHE A 75 20.74 -10.92 -5.71
C PHE A 75 21.23 -9.54 -6.08
N VAL A 76 21.56 -9.33 -7.35
CA VAL A 76 21.80 -7.99 -7.90
C VAL A 76 20.56 -7.53 -8.66
N PHE A 77 20.11 -6.31 -8.38
CA PHE A 77 19.01 -5.69 -9.10
C PHE A 77 19.47 -5.24 -10.50
N ARG A 78 18.79 -5.71 -11.55
CA ARG A 78 19.11 -5.41 -12.95
C ARG A 78 18.34 -4.22 -13.50
N GLY A 79 17.28 -3.82 -12.82
CA GLY A 79 16.38 -2.77 -13.23
C GLY A 79 14.96 -3.30 -13.40
N VAL A 80 14.12 -2.47 -14.00
CA VAL A 80 12.75 -2.84 -14.37
C VAL A 80 12.80 -3.55 -15.72
N GLY A 81 12.04 -4.64 -15.84
CA GLY A 81 11.90 -5.42 -17.05
C GLY A 81 11.21 -4.65 -18.18
N PRO A 82 11.10 -5.28 -19.36
CA PRO A 82 10.53 -4.65 -20.55
C PRO A 82 9.04 -4.30 -20.41
N ASP A 83 8.35 -4.92 -19.45
CA ASP A 83 6.96 -4.62 -19.11
C ASP A 83 6.80 -3.32 -18.31
N GLY A 84 7.88 -2.76 -17.79
CA GLY A 84 7.87 -1.52 -17.01
C GLY A 84 7.36 -1.68 -15.58
N TYR A 85 7.10 -2.91 -15.11
CA TYR A 85 6.56 -3.17 -13.77
C TYR A 85 7.35 -4.24 -13.00
N THR A 86 7.87 -5.26 -13.69
CA THR A 86 8.54 -6.36 -13.02
C THR A 86 9.98 -5.99 -12.71
N TYR A 87 10.43 -6.24 -11.48
CA TYR A 87 11.82 -6.08 -11.09
C TYR A 87 12.64 -7.30 -11.51
N GLU A 88 13.73 -7.05 -12.24
CA GLU A 88 14.63 -8.09 -12.69
C GLU A 88 15.81 -8.25 -11.72
N PHE A 89 16.11 -9.50 -11.38
CA PHE A 89 17.20 -9.85 -10.47
C PHE A 89 18.07 -10.95 -11.07
N SER A 90 19.36 -10.94 -10.71
CA SER A 90 20.27 -12.07 -10.98
C SER A 90 20.88 -12.56 -9.69
N THR A 91 20.98 -13.87 -9.52
CA THR A 91 21.71 -14.47 -8.39
C THR A 91 23.19 -14.17 -8.50
N ILE A 92 23.82 -13.91 -7.35
CA ILE A 92 25.27 -13.74 -7.25
C ILE A 92 25.82 -14.60 -6.11
N PRO A 93 27.10 -15.02 -6.18
CA PRO A 93 27.76 -15.64 -5.03
C PRO A 93 27.90 -14.63 -3.89
N ASN A 94 28.20 -15.12 -2.68
CA ASN A 94 28.39 -14.25 -1.52
C ASN A 94 29.46 -13.18 -1.82
N PRO A 95 29.09 -11.89 -1.83
CA PRO A 95 29.99 -10.81 -2.26
C PRO A 95 31.16 -10.61 -1.29
N ILE A 96 31.02 -11.06 -0.04
CA ILE A 96 32.06 -10.92 0.99
C ILE A 96 33.19 -11.94 0.77
N THR A 97 32.87 -13.12 0.25
CA THR A 97 33.87 -14.18 0.03
C THR A 97 34.77 -13.96 -1.20
N GLY A 98 34.37 -13.11 -2.15
CA GLY A 98 35.14 -12.84 -3.38
C GLY A 98 36.15 -11.69 -3.28
N GLY A 99 36.12 -10.88 -2.22
CA GLY A 99 36.93 -9.66 -2.09
C GLY A 99 38.38 -9.86 -1.64
N ARG A 100 38.80 -11.09 -1.29
CA ARG A 100 40.14 -11.38 -0.72
C ARG A 100 41.08 -12.14 -1.68
N ALA A 101 40.98 -11.91 -2.99
CA ALA A 101 41.88 -12.55 -3.96
C ALA A 101 42.23 -11.66 -5.17
N ALA A 102 42.33 -10.35 -4.99
CA ALA A 102 42.82 -9.46 -6.06
C ALA A 102 43.49 -8.20 -5.48
N ARG A 103 44.66 -8.38 -4.86
CA ARG A 103 45.75 -7.39 -4.83
C ARG A 103 47.08 -8.12 -4.80
#